data_AF-A0A224V7R9-F1
#
_entry.id   AF-A0A224V7R9-F1
#
_cell.length_a   1.000
_cell.length_b   1.000
_cell.length_c   1.000
_cell.angle_alpha   90.00
_cell.angle_beta   90.00
_cell.angle_gamma   90.00
#
_symmetry.space_group_name_H-M   'P 1'
#
loop_
_entity.id
_entity.type
_entity.pdbx_description
1 polymer ?
#
loop_
_entity_poly.entity_id
_entity_poly.type
_entity_poly.pdbx_seq_one_letter_code
_entity_poly.pdbx_strand_id
1 'polypeptide(L)'
;MKRSMVLNIAIGSLILIMSLGANAYQHSQVKQAQQQISRLQKQKRQVNQQLTKANQQKQLLSTQIDSYKTYQNNKDKSQAELSFNTVVTKFFKVMNNFKPKTYGQRKDGVKDLISDKLYQQYFSNKGTYGDSNSVSAKLNQLNLYTQSKQGQNMKGLAVVSYESKSGDNDWQKATVLYQVTFDTTTDRITDVQNLGNSFKASDLD
;
A
#
# COMPACT_ATOMS: atom_id res chain seq x y z
N MET A 1 -53.20 -58.59 -34.40
CA MET A 1 -53.08 -57.10 -34.42
C MET A 1 -52.81 -56.63 -35.85
N LYS A 2 -53.20 -55.41 -36.23
CA LYS A 2 -52.85 -54.83 -37.56
C LYS A 2 -51.36 -54.48 -37.59
N ARG A 3 -50.65 -54.75 -38.69
CA ARG A 3 -49.18 -54.53 -38.83
C ARG A 3 -48.74 -53.10 -38.45
N SER A 4 -49.54 -52.09 -38.80
CA SER A 4 -49.30 -50.68 -38.45
C SER A 4 -49.24 -50.41 -36.94
N MET A 5 -50.00 -51.14 -36.13
CA MET A 5 -50.02 -50.96 -34.67
C MET A 5 -48.69 -51.42 -34.04
N VAL A 6 -48.13 -52.53 -34.52
CA VAL A 6 -46.82 -53.04 -34.09
C VAL A 6 -45.70 -52.09 -34.52
N LEU A 7 -45.78 -51.56 -35.75
CA LEU A 7 -44.81 -50.60 -36.28
C LEU A 7 -44.79 -49.30 -35.44
N ASN A 8 -45.95 -48.76 -35.10
CA ASN A 8 -46.06 -47.54 -34.29
C ASN A 8 -45.53 -47.74 -32.86
N ILE A 9 -45.75 -48.91 -32.26
CA ILE A 9 -45.19 -49.25 -30.94
C ILE A 9 -43.66 -49.34 -30.99
N ALA A 10 -43.09 -49.97 -32.04
CA ALA A 10 -41.65 -50.08 -32.22
C ALA A 10 -40.96 -48.73 -32.47
N ILE A 11 -41.59 -47.84 -33.25
CA ILE A 11 -41.09 -46.46 -33.47
C ILE A 11 -41.17 -45.65 -32.16
N GLY A 12 -42.29 -45.75 -31.43
CA GLY A 12 -42.49 -45.06 -30.16
C GLY A 12 -41.47 -45.45 -29.10
N SER A 13 -41.16 -46.75 -28.94
CA SER A 13 -40.15 -47.21 -27.97
C SER A 13 -38.73 -46.81 -28.37
N LEU A 14 -38.38 -46.77 -29.66
CA LEU A 14 -37.10 -46.25 -30.15
C LEU A 14 -36.90 -44.76 -29.79
N ILE A 15 -37.93 -43.93 -29.98
CA ILE A 15 -37.91 -42.51 -29.59
C ILE A 15 -37.76 -42.36 -28.07
N LEU A 16 -38.43 -43.21 -27.28
CA LEU A 16 -38.36 -43.21 -25.82
C LEU A 16 -36.96 -43.62 -25.31
N ILE A 17 -36.32 -44.61 -25.93
CA ILE A 17 -34.92 -45.00 -25.62
C ILE A 17 -33.94 -43.86 -25.96
N MET A 18 -34.07 -43.24 -27.14
CA MET A 18 -33.18 -42.15 -27.57
C MET A 18 -33.32 -40.90 -26.67
N SER A 19 -34.53 -40.53 -26.28
CA SER A 19 -34.79 -39.39 -25.38
C SER A 19 -34.32 -39.64 -23.94
N LEU A 20 -34.50 -40.85 -23.41
CA LEU A 20 -33.93 -41.24 -22.11
C LEU A 20 -32.39 -41.23 -22.14
N GLY A 21 -31.78 -41.74 -23.21
CA GLY A 21 -30.33 -41.73 -23.40
C GLY A 21 -29.74 -40.32 -23.47
N ALA A 22 -30.38 -39.43 -24.24
CA ALA A 22 -29.98 -38.02 -24.34
C ALA A 22 -30.10 -37.30 -22.99
N ASN A 23 -31.20 -37.50 -22.25
CA ASN A 23 -31.41 -36.90 -20.93
C ASN A 23 -30.39 -37.43 -19.90
N ALA A 24 -30.10 -38.72 -19.88
CA ALA A 24 -29.07 -39.31 -19.01
C ALA A 24 -27.66 -38.75 -19.31
N TYR A 25 -27.32 -38.58 -20.59
CA TYR A 25 -26.05 -37.98 -21.01
C TYR A 25 -25.95 -36.50 -20.63
N GLN A 26 -27.01 -35.72 -20.86
CA GLN A 26 -27.09 -34.31 -20.46
C GLN A 26 -27.01 -34.14 -18.94
N HIS A 27 -27.72 -34.97 -18.17
CA HIS A 27 -27.65 -34.96 -16.71
C HIS A 27 -26.24 -35.33 -16.19
N SER A 28 -25.56 -36.28 -16.84
CA SER A 28 -24.16 -36.62 -16.55
C SER A 28 -23.23 -35.42 -16.77
N GLN A 29 -23.34 -34.73 -17.90
CA GLN A 29 -22.54 -33.52 -18.17
C GLN A 29 -22.82 -32.38 -17.18
N VAL A 30 -24.09 -32.10 -16.87
CA VAL A 30 -24.47 -31.08 -15.86
C VAL A 30 -23.89 -31.43 -14.49
N LYS A 31 -23.94 -32.71 -14.09
CA LYS A 31 -23.35 -33.19 -12.83
C LYS A 31 -21.82 -33.05 -12.80
N GLN A 32 -21.14 -33.32 -13.92
CA GLN A 32 -19.69 -33.10 -14.05
C GLN A 32 -19.34 -31.59 -13.98
N ALA A 33 -20.08 -30.74 -14.69
CA ALA A 33 -19.89 -29.28 -14.65
C ALA A 33 -20.10 -28.71 -13.24
N GLN A 34 -21.16 -29.13 -12.53
CA GLN A 34 -21.39 -28.76 -11.13
C GLN A 34 -20.26 -29.23 -10.20
N GLN A 35 -19.71 -30.43 -10.41
CA GLN A 35 -18.54 -30.89 -9.66
C GLN A 35 -17.28 -30.06 -9.96
N GLN A 36 -17.04 -29.68 -11.22
CA GLN A 36 -15.93 -28.79 -11.59
C GLN A 36 -16.09 -27.40 -10.96
N ILE A 37 -17.28 -26.80 -11.01
CA ILE A 37 -17.59 -25.52 -10.37
C ILE A 37 -17.39 -25.61 -8.85
N SER A 38 -17.84 -26.69 -8.21
CA SER A 38 -17.62 -26.93 -6.78
C SER A 38 -16.13 -27.05 -6.41
N ARG A 39 -15.33 -27.74 -7.24
CA ARG A 39 -13.86 -27.84 -7.08
C ARG A 39 -13.20 -26.46 -7.23
N LEU A 40 -13.53 -25.70 -8.27
CA LEU A 40 -13.00 -24.35 -8.51
C LEU A 40 -13.40 -23.37 -7.39
N GLN A 41 -14.62 -23.45 -6.86
CA GLN A 41 -15.04 -22.65 -5.71
C GLN A 41 -14.26 -23.01 -4.43
N LYS A 42 -13.99 -24.30 -4.17
CA LYS A 42 -13.14 -24.73 -3.04
C LYS A 42 -11.70 -24.25 -3.22
N GLN A 43 -11.12 -24.40 -4.40
CA GLN A 43 -9.78 -23.90 -4.74
C GLN A 43 -9.70 -22.37 -4.55
N LYS A 44 -10.67 -21.61 -5.07
CA LYS A 44 -10.73 -20.14 -4.88
C LYS A 44 -10.79 -19.75 -3.39
N ARG A 45 -11.53 -20.49 -2.56
CA ARG A 45 -11.54 -20.28 -1.09
C ARG A 45 -10.18 -20.59 -0.45
N GLN A 46 -9.53 -21.68 -0.84
CA GLN A 46 -8.20 -22.06 -0.34
C GLN A 46 -7.12 -21.04 -0.73
N VAL A 47 -7.09 -20.61 -1.99
CA VAL A 47 -6.17 -19.57 -2.49
C VAL A 47 -6.40 -18.24 -1.78
N ASN A 48 -7.66 -17.83 -1.58
CA ASN A 48 -7.96 -16.62 -0.81
C ASN A 48 -7.47 -16.74 0.65
N GLN A 49 -7.66 -17.88 1.31
CA GLN A 49 -7.17 -18.11 2.68
C GLN A 49 -5.63 -18.09 2.75
N GLN A 50 -4.94 -18.68 1.77
CA GLN A 50 -3.48 -18.63 1.67
C GLN A 50 -2.99 -17.19 1.43
N LEU A 51 -3.64 -16.43 0.54
CA LEU A 51 -3.35 -15.03 0.28
C LEU A 51 -3.56 -14.14 1.52
N THR A 52 -4.64 -14.36 2.28
CA THR A 52 -4.87 -13.66 3.56
C THR A 52 -3.75 -13.96 4.56
N LYS A 53 -3.36 -15.24 4.73
CA LYS A 53 -2.25 -15.63 5.62
C LYS A 53 -0.92 -15.04 5.17
N ALA A 54 -0.61 -15.08 3.87
CA ALA A 54 0.61 -14.49 3.32
C ALA A 54 0.67 -12.97 3.52
N ASN A 55 -0.45 -12.26 3.35
CA ASN A 55 -0.54 -10.83 3.63
C ASN A 55 -0.39 -10.52 5.13
N GLN A 56 -0.96 -11.34 6.02
CA GLN A 56 -0.77 -11.22 7.47
C GLN A 56 0.70 -11.43 7.87
N GLN A 57 1.34 -12.48 7.36
CA GLN A 57 2.76 -12.75 7.57
C GLN A 57 3.63 -11.61 7.03
N LYS A 58 3.37 -11.13 5.81
CA LYS A 58 4.08 -9.99 5.22
C LYS A 58 3.96 -8.73 6.09
N GLN A 59 2.77 -8.45 6.64
CA GLN A 59 2.57 -7.33 7.55
C GLN A 59 3.37 -7.50 8.85
N LEU A 60 3.37 -8.70 9.45
CA LEU A 60 4.15 -9.01 10.65
C LEU A 60 5.66 -8.85 10.41
N LEU A 61 6.19 -9.43 9.33
CA LEU A 61 7.61 -9.25 8.96
C LEU A 61 7.94 -7.78 8.69
N SER A 62 7.07 -7.03 8.00
CA SER A 62 7.26 -5.58 7.78
C SER A 62 7.31 -4.82 9.09
N THR A 63 6.47 -5.16 10.08
CA THR A 63 6.48 -4.55 11.41
C THR A 63 7.72 -4.92 12.21
N GLN A 64 8.21 -6.16 12.10
CA GLN A 64 9.48 -6.58 12.72
C GLN A 64 10.70 -5.91 12.09
N ILE A 65 10.71 -5.72 10.77
CA ILE A 65 11.77 -5.00 10.06
C ILE A 65 11.76 -3.51 10.46
N ASP A 66 10.60 -2.86 10.51
CA ASP A 66 10.46 -1.47 10.96
C ASP A 66 10.90 -1.32 12.42
N SER A 67 10.55 -2.26 13.32
CA SER A 67 10.96 -2.20 14.73
C SER A 67 12.46 -2.43 14.92
N TYR A 68 13.07 -3.38 14.19
CA TYR A 68 14.51 -3.62 14.21
C TYR A 68 15.31 -2.43 13.65
N LYS A 69 14.87 -1.86 12.51
CA LYS A 69 15.45 -0.61 11.98
C LYS A 69 15.33 0.54 12.96
N THR A 70 14.18 0.68 13.62
CA THR A 70 13.96 1.72 14.65
C THR A 70 14.90 1.51 15.84
N TYR A 71 15.06 0.27 16.33
CA TYR A 71 15.98 -0.06 17.41
C TYR A 71 17.44 0.27 17.04
N GLN A 72 17.95 -0.24 15.92
CA GLN A 72 19.34 0.02 15.52
C GLN A 72 19.60 1.50 15.24
N ASN A 73 18.65 2.23 14.64
CA ASN A 73 18.77 3.68 14.40
C ASN A 73 18.67 4.54 15.69
N ASN A 74 18.26 3.95 16.82
CA ASN A 74 18.08 4.62 18.11
C ASN A 74 19.04 4.11 19.20
N LYS A 75 19.72 2.98 18.98
CA LYS A 75 20.71 2.44 19.90
C LYS A 75 21.84 3.46 20.10
N ASP A 76 22.29 3.60 21.35
CA ASP A 76 23.38 4.49 21.77
C ASP A 76 23.17 6.00 21.51
N LYS A 77 21.97 6.44 21.10
CA LYS A 77 21.63 7.85 20.85
C LYS A 77 21.10 8.58 22.07
N SER A 78 21.29 9.90 22.10
CA SER A 78 20.75 10.79 23.14
C SER A 78 19.24 11.01 23.02
N GLN A 79 18.56 11.34 24.12
CA GLN A 79 17.10 11.56 24.13
C GLN A 79 16.63 12.60 23.10
N ALA A 80 17.41 13.66 22.87
CA ALA A 80 17.09 14.68 21.86
C ALA A 80 17.12 14.12 20.43
N GLU A 81 18.02 13.17 20.14
CA GLU A 81 18.07 12.47 18.86
C GLU A 81 16.97 11.41 18.72
N LEU A 82 16.52 10.80 19.83
CA LEU A 82 15.36 9.92 19.84
C LEU A 82 14.08 10.69 19.50
N SER A 83 13.89 11.87 20.09
CA SER A 83 12.81 12.80 19.74
C SER A 83 12.92 13.24 18.27
N PHE A 84 14.10 13.67 17.81
CA PHE A 84 14.36 14.00 16.39
C PHE A 84 13.95 12.85 15.46
N ASN A 85 14.51 11.65 15.65
CA ASN A 85 14.24 10.49 14.78
C ASN A 85 12.73 10.19 14.74
N THR A 86 12.04 10.27 15.88
CA THR A 86 10.61 9.98 16.02
C THR A 86 9.74 11.00 15.29
N VAL A 87 9.94 12.30 15.56
CA VAL A 87 9.14 13.39 15.00
C VAL A 87 9.40 13.53 13.49
N VAL A 88 10.66 13.49 13.06
CA VAL A 88 11.04 13.59 11.64
C VAL A 88 10.58 12.37 10.85
N THR A 89 10.62 11.16 11.43
CA THR A 89 10.03 9.96 10.79
C THR A 89 8.52 10.11 10.63
N LYS A 90 7.80 10.58 11.65
CA LYS A 90 6.34 10.78 11.56
C LYS A 90 5.99 11.86 10.54
N PHE A 91 6.74 12.97 10.49
CA PHE A 91 6.57 14.03 9.50
C PHE A 91 6.70 13.52 8.06
N PHE A 92 7.82 12.89 7.69
CA PHE A 92 7.99 12.36 6.33
C PHE A 92 7.04 11.19 6.02
N LYS A 93 6.69 10.35 7.00
CA LYS A 93 5.64 9.32 6.81
C LYS A 93 4.28 9.95 6.46
N VAL A 94 3.89 11.10 7.01
CA VAL A 94 2.65 11.80 6.64
C VAL A 94 2.78 12.58 5.32
N MET A 95 3.89 13.30 5.11
CA MET A 95 4.07 14.15 3.92
C MET A 95 4.26 13.35 2.63
N ASN A 96 4.83 12.14 2.69
CA ASN A 96 5.13 11.31 1.52
C ASN A 96 4.23 10.06 1.35
N ASN A 97 3.25 9.83 2.22
CA ASN A 97 2.20 8.81 2.01
C ASN A 97 0.81 9.47 1.93
N PHE A 98 0.34 9.74 0.72
CA PHE A 98 -0.96 10.39 0.52
C PHE A 98 -1.64 9.99 -0.80
N LYS A 99 -2.94 10.30 -0.87
CA LYS A 99 -3.82 10.07 -2.02
C LYS A 99 -4.54 11.37 -2.39
N PRO A 100 -5.21 11.45 -3.54
CA PRO A 100 -6.06 12.60 -3.87
C PRO A 100 -7.10 12.83 -2.78
N LYS A 101 -7.43 14.09 -2.51
CA LYS A 101 -8.43 14.52 -1.50
C LYS A 101 -8.02 14.20 -0.04
N THR A 102 -6.73 14.01 0.24
CA THR A 102 -6.21 13.77 1.61
C THR A 102 -5.37 14.93 2.18
N TYR A 103 -5.46 16.14 1.58
CA TYR A 103 -4.79 17.34 2.10
C TYR A 103 -5.11 17.64 3.57
N GLY A 104 -6.38 17.49 4.00
CA GLY A 104 -6.78 17.66 5.40
C GLY A 104 -6.05 16.68 6.34
N GLN A 105 -6.06 15.39 6.00
CA GLN A 105 -5.38 14.35 6.78
C GLN A 105 -3.86 14.60 6.92
N ARG A 106 -3.21 15.12 5.86
CA ARG A 106 -1.80 15.55 5.92
C ARG A 106 -1.62 16.76 6.84
N LYS A 107 -2.45 17.78 6.67
CA LYS A 107 -2.44 19.02 7.45
C LYS A 107 -2.62 18.75 8.94
N ASP A 108 -3.55 17.89 9.31
CA ASP A 108 -3.80 17.53 10.71
C ASP A 108 -2.67 16.63 11.25
N GLY A 109 -2.22 15.65 10.46
CA GLY A 109 -1.21 14.67 10.86
C GLY A 109 0.20 15.21 11.14
N VAL A 110 0.54 16.40 10.63
CA VAL A 110 1.83 17.08 10.91
C VAL A 110 1.74 18.28 11.84
N LYS A 111 0.54 18.75 12.21
CA LYS A 111 0.32 20.01 12.95
C LYS A 111 1.20 20.13 14.20
N ASP A 112 1.24 19.08 15.01
CA ASP A 112 1.94 19.06 16.29
C ASP A 112 3.41 18.60 16.15
N LEU A 113 3.87 18.34 14.92
CA LEU A 113 5.25 17.89 14.60
C LEU A 113 6.15 19.02 14.09
N ILE A 114 5.54 20.08 13.56
CA ILE A 114 6.23 21.20 12.92
C ILE A 114 5.83 22.50 13.59
N SER A 115 6.73 23.48 13.62
CA SER A 115 6.47 24.82 14.17
C SER A 115 5.34 25.53 13.43
N ASP A 116 4.64 26.45 14.09
CA ASP A 116 3.49 27.14 13.51
C ASP A 116 3.86 27.99 12.28
N LYS A 117 5.11 28.47 12.22
CA LYS A 117 5.69 29.13 11.04
C LYS A 117 5.85 28.17 9.85
N LEU A 118 6.44 26.99 10.08
CA LEU A 118 6.62 25.96 9.05
C LEU A 118 5.26 25.37 8.60
N TYR A 119 4.32 25.28 9.52
CA TYR A 119 2.92 24.92 9.24
C TYR A 119 2.26 25.94 8.31
N GLN A 120 2.40 27.24 8.56
CA GLN A 120 1.89 28.29 7.67
C GLN A 120 2.57 28.25 6.30
N GLN A 121 3.87 27.94 6.21
CA GLN A 121 4.56 27.78 4.93
C GLN A 121 3.97 26.63 4.09
N TYR A 122 3.71 25.45 4.69
CA TYR A 122 3.12 24.31 3.96
C TYR A 122 1.60 24.40 3.73
N PHE A 123 0.84 25.05 4.62
CA PHE A 123 -0.63 24.93 4.70
C PHE A 123 -1.39 26.28 4.69
N SER A 124 -0.74 27.36 4.24
CA SER A 124 -1.31 28.71 4.10
C SER A 124 -2.56 28.77 3.21
N ASN A 125 -2.56 28.03 2.10
CA ASN A 125 -3.63 28.07 1.11
C ASN A 125 -4.70 26.98 1.31
N LYS A 126 -5.93 27.27 0.87
CA LYS A 126 -7.05 26.31 0.82
C LYS A 126 -6.94 25.45 -0.45
N GLY A 127 -6.63 24.17 -0.28
CA GLY A 127 -6.38 23.23 -1.38
C GLY A 127 -4.91 23.22 -1.82
N THR A 128 -4.49 22.14 -2.49
CA THR A 128 -3.12 21.99 -3.02
C THR A 128 -3.12 21.31 -4.38
N TYR A 129 -2.06 21.60 -5.16
CA TYR A 129 -1.76 20.99 -6.45
C TYR A 129 -1.91 19.45 -6.45
N GLY A 130 -1.51 18.78 -5.36
CA GLY A 130 -1.60 17.32 -5.26
C GLY A 130 -3.03 16.79 -5.22
N ASP A 131 -3.93 17.46 -4.48
CA ASP A 131 -5.34 17.08 -4.43
C ASP A 131 -6.08 17.48 -5.72
N SER A 132 -5.68 18.57 -6.38
CA SER A 132 -6.24 19.03 -7.66
C SER A 132 -5.89 18.14 -8.86
N ASN A 133 -4.63 17.66 -8.95
CA ASN A 133 -4.13 16.89 -10.10
C ASN A 133 -4.24 15.37 -9.92
N SER A 134 -5.01 14.91 -8.93
CA SER A 134 -5.12 13.50 -8.56
C SER A 134 -3.76 12.82 -8.28
N VAL A 135 -2.88 13.51 -7.55
CA VAL A 135 -1.57 12.99 -7.17
C VAL A 135 -1.67 12.00 -6.01
N SER A 136 -0.97 10.88 -6.13
CA SER A 136 -0.68 9.94 -5.03
C SER A 136 0.82 9.90 -4.77
N ALA A 137 1.22 9.69 -3.51
CA ALA A 137 2.60 9.42 -3.12
C ALA A 137 2.67 8.29 -2.09
N LYS A 138 3.77 7.54 -2.10
CA LYS A 138 4.10 6.53 -1.09
C LYS A 138 5.60 6.58 -0.78
N LEU A 139 5.94 6.53 0.50
CA LEU A 139 7.31 6.50 1.00
C LEU A 139 7.87 5.07 0.89
N ASN A 140 9.04 4.92 0.26
CA ASN A 140 9.74 3.64 0.16
C ASN A 140 10.77 3.49 1.27
N GLN A 141 11.56 4.55 1.51
CA GLN A 141 12.65 4.55 2.47
C GLN A 141 12.87 5.96 3.03
N LEU A 142 13.28 6.00 4.31
CA LEU A 142 13.73 7.20 5.00
C LEU A 142 14.97 6.84 5.81
N ASN A 143 16.09 7.48 5.53
CA ASN A 143 17.32 7.38 6.32
C ASN A 143 17.56 8.74 7.00
N LEU A 144 17.82 8.73 8.32
CA LEU A 144 17.99 9.94 9.14
C LEU A 144 19.39 9.97 9.77
N TYR A 145 20.09 11.09 9.58
CA TYR A 145 21.44 11.31 10.10
C TYR A 145 21.45 12.56 10.97
N THR A 146 21.63 12.40 12.28
CA THR A 146 21.69 13.51 13.24
C THR A 146 23.06 14.22 13.17
N GLN A 147 23.04 15.54 13.24
CA GLN A 147 24.22 16.36 13.52
C GLN A 147 24.23 16.74 15.00
N SER A 148 25.42 16.97 15.57
CA SER A 148 25.59 17.35 16.98
C SER A 148 24.73 18.55 17.36
N LYS A 149 24.01 18.46 18.50
CA LYS A 149 23.16 19.54 19.04
C LYS A 149 23.97 20.83 19.24
N GLN A 150 23.44 21.97 18.79
CA GLN A 150 24.03 23.30 18.97
C GLN A 150 23.03 24.23 19.68
N GLY A 151 23.35 24.62 20.92
CA GLY A 151 22.39 25.34 21.76
C GLY A 151 21.15 24.49 22.01
N GLN A 152 19.96 25.01 21.67
CA GLN A 152 18.70 24.25 21.73
C GLN A 152 18.29 23.60 20.40
N ASN A 153 18.98 23.92 19.30
CA ASN A 153 18.66 23.38 17.98
C ASN A 153 19.47 22.11 17.71
N MET A 154 18.82 21.12 17.12
CA MET A 154 19.45 20.00 16.45
C MET A 154 19.25 20.16 14.93
N LYS A 155 20.26 19.79 14.17
CA LYS A 155 20.14 19.63 12.72
C LYS A 155 20.27 18.15 12.36
N GLY A 156 19.72 17.77 11.23
CA GLY A 156 19.98 16.47 10.64
C GLY A 156 19.67 16.44 9.16
N LEU A 157 20.12 15.39 8.49
CA LEU A 157 19.83 15.10 7.11
C LEU A 157 18.79 13.98 7.01
N ALA A 158 17.83 14.15 6.11
CA ALA A 158 16.83 13.15 5.77
C ALA A 158 16.95 12.79 4.28
N VAL A 159 17.32 11.54 3.99
CA VAL A 159 17.28 10.97 2.63
C VAL A 159 15.93 10.31 2.46
N VAL A 160 15.10 10.85 1.56
CA VAL A 160 13.69 10.49 1.40
C VAL A 160 13.47 9.89 0.02
N SER A 161 13.30 8.56 -0.04
CA SER A 161 13.02 7.84 -1.28
C SER A 161 11.54 7.49 -1.35
N TYR A 162 10.84 7.94 -2.39
CA TYR A 162 9.40 7.77 -2.54
C TYR A 162 9.01 7.47 -4.00
N GLU A 163 7.79 6.97 -4.22
CA GLU A 163 7.16 6.97 -5.55
C GLU A 163 5.96 7.91 -5.55
N SER A 164 5.72 8.60 -6.67
CA SER A 164 4.49 9.37 -6.89
C SER A 164 3.88 9.08 -8.26
N LYS A 165 2.58 9.31 -8.40
CA LYS A 165 1.88 9.29 -9.69
C LYS A 165 0.77 10.32 -9.76
N SER A 166 0.36 10.72 -10.97
CA SER A 166 -0.75 11.64 -11.22
C SER A 166 -1.85 10.90 -11.99
N GLY A 167 -3.07 10.80 -11.43
CA GLY A 167 -4.16 10.03 -12.04
C GLY A 167 -3.76 8.57 -12.26
N ASP A 168 -3.90 8.07 -13.49
CA ASP A 168 -3.61 6.68 -13.87
C ASP A 168 -2.23 6.45 -14.51
N ASN A 169 -1.37 7.47 -14.55
CA ASN A 169 0.02 7.35 -14.99
C ASN A 169 0.85 6.40 -14.10
N ASP A 170 1.98 5.93 -14.63
CA ASP A 170 2.92 5.07 -13.90
C ASP A 170 3.60 5.77 -12.71
N TRP A 171 3.96 4.96 -11.71
CA TRP A 171 4.69 5.39 -10.53
C TRP A 171 6.12 5.83 -10.89
N GLN A 172 6.43 7.10 -10.64
CA GLN A 172 7.76 7.68 -10.80
C GLN A 172 8.51 7.65 -9.48
N LYS A 173 9.73 7.12 -9.48
CA LYS A 173 10.63 7.09 -8.31
C LYS A 173 11.42 8.40 -8.18
N ALA A 174 11.56 8.89 -6.96
CA ALA A 174 12.43 10.01 -6.63
C ALA A 174 13.12 9.80 -5.27
N THR A 175 14.38 10.23 -5.18
CA THR A 175 15.13 10.37 -3.93
C THR A 175 15.49 11.84 -3.76
N VAL A 176 15.20 12.41 -2.59
CA VAL A 176 15.45 13.82 -2.27
C VAL A 176 16.14 13.92 -0.92
N LEU A 177 17.13 14.80 -0.83
CA LEU A 177 17.85 15.11 0.41
C LEU A 177 17.27 16.39 1.03
N TYR A 178 16.94 16.34 2.32
CA TYR A 178 16.54 17.51 3.10
C TYR A 178 17.48 17.74 4.28
N GLN A 179 17.82 19.00 4.55
CA GLN A 179 18.27 19.42 5.88
C GLN A 179 17.03 19.74 6.72
N VAL A 180 17.00 19.21 7.94
CA VAL A 180 15.92 19.41 8.91
C VAL A 180 16.48 20.11 10.13
N THR A 181 15.87 21.22 10.54
CA THR A 181 16.18 21.89 11.82
C THR A 181 15.06 21.57 12.82
N PHE A 182 15.45 21.20 14.04
CA PHE A 182 14.56 20.70 15.08
C PHE A 182 14.86 21.39 16.41
N ASP A 183 13.82 21.93 17.05
CA ASP A 183 13.92 22.53 18.38
C ASP A 183 13.73 21.45 19.45
N THR A 184 14.81 21.17 20.19
CA THR A 184 14.83 20.14 21.24
C THR A 184 14.23 20.59 22.58
N THR A 185 13.57 21.76 22.62
CA THR A 185 12.78 22.23 23.77
C THR A 185 11.27 22.12 23.55
N THR A 186 10.82 22.18 22.30
CA THR A 186 9.40 21.97 21.93
C THR A 186 9.14 20.65 21.21
N ASP A 187 10.19 19.89 20.89
CA ASP A 187 10.17 18.66 20.05
C ASP A 187 9.45 18.86 18.70
N ARG A 188 9.60 20.05 18.11
CA ARG A 188 9.00 20.43 16.80
C ARG A 188 10.08 20.75 15.76
N ILE A 189 9.80 20.38 14.51
CA ILE A 189 10.62 20.76 13.35
C ILE A 189 10.41 22.24 13.04
N THR A 190 11.48 23.02 13.03
CA THR A 190 11.44 24.47 12.82
C THR A 190 11.71 24.87 11.37
N ASP A 191 12.46 24.05 10.61
CA ASP A 191 12.75 24.26 9.19
C ASP A 191 13.00 22.93 8.45
N VAL A 192 12.66 22.89 7.15
CA VAL A 192 12.90 21.75 6.23
C VAL A 192 13.36 22.30 4.89
N GLN A 193 14.67 22.34 4.71
CA GLN A 193 15.31 22.82 3.48
C GLN A 193 15.56 21.65 2.52
N ASN A 194 14.97 21.69 1.32
CA ASN A 194 15.33 20.78 0.23
C ASN A 194 16.73 21.14 -0.29
N LEU A 195 17.66 20.18 -0.28
CA LEU A 195 19.04 20.35 -0.75
C LEU A 195 19.26 19.90 -2.20
N GLY A 196 18.28 19.25 -2.82
CA GLY A 196 18.33 18.81 -4.21
C GLY A 196 17.73 17.42 -4.45
N ASN A 197 17.35 17.19 -5.71
CA ASN A 197 16.72 15.96 -6.21
C ASN A 197 17.64 15.19 -7.18
N SER A 198 18.89 14.94 -6.79
CA SER A 198 19.86 14.17 -7.58
C SER A 198 20.64 13.17 -6.71
N PHE A 199 20.01 12.02 -6.47
CA PHE A 199 20.63 10.83 -5.87
C PHE A 199 20.39 9.63 -6.80
N LYS A 200 21.49 9.05 -7.32
CA LYS A 200 21.58 7.92 -8.27
C LYS A 200 22.97 7.24 -8.19
N ALA A 201 23.00 5.97 -7.78
CA ALA A 201 24.06 4.99 -8.08
C ALA A 201 23.44 3.55 -8.07
N SER A 202 23.78 2.48 -7.33
CA SER A 202 24.69 2.21 -6.19
C SER A 202 24.70 3.22 -5.06
N ASP A 203 23.52 3.77 -4.78
CA ASP A 203 23.35 4.94 -3.90
C ASP A 203 22.98 4.56 -2.45
N LEU A 204 22.44 3.34 -2.27
CA LEU A 204 22.04 2.75 -0.99
C LEU A 204 22.27 1.22 -0.96
N ASP A 205 22.81 0.64 -2.05
CA ASP A 205 23.17 -0.77 -2.28
C ASP A 205 24.64 -0.84 -2.73
#